data_AF-A0A3N4ZR52-F1
#
_entry.id   AF-A0A3N4ZR52-F1
#
_cell.length_a   1.000
_cell.length_b   1.000
_cell.length_c   1.000
_cell.angle_alpha   90.00
_cell.angle_beta   90.00
_cell.angle_gamma   90.00
#
_symmetry.space_group_name_H-M   'P 1'
#
loop_
_entity.id
_entity.type
_entity.pdbx_description
1 polymer ?
#
loop_
_entity_poly.entity_id
_entity_poly.type
_entity_poly.pdbx_seq_one_letter_code
_entity_poly.pdbx_strand_id
1 'polypeptide(L)'
;MSSSRKLIGTLAAVTCLLVPWATAAQSAPAPLAETEKVAAAVPDTIPLTITNNSDRSDQVFLYVLGERNGNMGYADATGTFHPWPDAGSVPEPAPDASIPGPAQGQSKTIQMPKLSGRVYFSYGSKMTFQIVLDGRLVQPAVQNPDDPNRDIMFSWTEYTLNDSGLWINSTQVDFFSAPYQTGLRTSSGEILHTGMLKPDGFSHVVSALDSTTGWNGLKQTAPDGSVLRVLSPGHGIGTGQISPDVITPYVDEVWERYRSRTMTVVPYGFAPDTKFYGTVSGDTMTFTDGGGAFVAGFTKPSAESIFGCAGDLFAPNDDVGAIARTLCAGFHRSTLLLGDVHPGPSSDTFYQNGRTNYYGKYIHEQMADGKAYAFAFDDVENQESLVHDGNPTEAFMQLDPFAGAATPIGGEGGDGGGGDDGTPPDTSLPEGTGTVLAANGMCLDVPWADASDGNPIQIVHCSGNAAQTWTRSGDTVSALGKCLDVAGGGTADGATVQLWTCNGTGAQAWTYDGAARHLVNPQSGKCLAVIDGALQDGQKLEIRTCGSGTEQSWTFGAV
;
A
#
# COMPACT_ATOMS: atom_id res chain seq x y z
N MET A 1 -27.85 11.79 63.19
CA MET A 1 -26.83 11.48 64.22
C MET A 1 -25.63 10.89 63.49
N SER A 2 -24.39 11.36 63.53
CA SER A 2 -23.69 12.49 64.15
C SER A 2 -22.31 12.50 63.46
N SER A 3 -22.00 13.51 62.65
CA SER A 3 -21.05 14.60 62.97
C SER A 3 -19.56 14.22 63.12
N SER A 4 -18.79 14.58 62.09
CA SER A 4 -17.66 15.54 62.10
C SER A 4 -16.77 15.68 63.34
N ARG A 5 -15.44 15.80 63.12
CA ARG A 5 -14.63 17.00 63.46
C ARG A 5 -13.19 17.00 62.89
N LYS A 6 -12.83 18.16 62.33
CA LYS A 6 -11.50 18.68 61.97
C LYS A 6 -10.83 19.35 63.20
N LEU A 7 -9.50 19.54 63.17
CA LEU A 7 -8.71 20.79 63.37
C LEU A 7 -7.21 20.42 63.55
N ILE A 8 -6.26 20.86 62.71
CA ILE A 8 -5.54 22.16 62.58
C ILE A 8 -4.59 22.50 63.75
N GLY A 9 -3.32 22.78 63.42
CA GLY A 9 -2.35 23.49 64.27
C GLY A 9 -1.04 23.84 63.53
N THR A 10 -0.93 25.08 63.04
CA THR A 10 0.26 25.83 62.59
C THR A 10 1.18 26.17 63.79
N LEU A 11 2.48 26.51 63.74
CA LEU A 11 3.16 27.61 63.02
C LEU A 11 4.69 27.62 63.36
N ALA A 12 5.46 28.34 62.53
CA ALA A 12 6.66 29.16 62.82
C ALA A 12 8.06 28.69 62.35
N ALA A 13 8.74 29.61 61.66
CA ALA A 13 10.05 29.53 61.04
C ALA A 13 11.14 30.22 61.89
N VAL A 14 12.41 29.77 61.78
CA VAL A 14 13.61 30.58 62.07
C VAL A 14 14.74 30.16 61.13
N THR A 15 15.34 31.16 60.49
CA THR A 15 16.51 31.14 59.60
C THR A 15 17.83 30.96 60.35
N CYS A 16 18.81 30.25 59.78
CA CYS A 16 20.22 30.46 60.12
C CYS A 16 21.15 30.17 58.93
N LEU A 17 22.11 31.07 58.76
CA LEU A 17 23.02 31.29 57.64
C LEU A 17 24.18 30.29 57.60
N LEU A 18 24.54 29.80 56.39
CA LEU A 18 25.91 29.41 56.04
C LEU A 18 26.20 29.78 54.57
N VAL A 19 27.27 30.55 54.34
CA VAL A 19 27.87 30.93 53.04
C VAL A 19 29.14 30.07 52.83
N PRO A 20 29.77 29.99 51.64
CA PRO A 20 29.94 28.72 50.92
C PRO A 20 31.42 28.31 50.73
N TRP A 21 31.66 27.06 50.34
CA TRP A 21 32.89 26.69 49.63
C TRP A 21 32.61 26.75 48.13
N ALA A 22 33.27 27.68 47.45
CA ALA A 22 33.24 27.84 46.01
C ALA A 22 34.00 26.67 45.35
N THR A 23 33.28 25.85 44.60
CA THR A 23 33.86 25.09 43.48
C THR A 23 33.27 25.69 42.21
N ALA A 24 34.14 26.16 41.33
CA ALA A 24 33.76 26.70 40.03
C ALA A 24 33.32 25.54 39.14
N ALA A 25 32.01 25.28 39.09
CA ALA A 25 31.41 24.49 38.03
C ALA A 25 31.15 25.46 36.85
N GLN A 26 31.82 25.22 35.73
CA GLN A 26 31.51 25.84 34.46
C GLN A 26 30.07 25.49 34.08
N SER A 27 29.20 26.50 34.05
CA SER A 27 27.85 26.36 33.50
C SER A 27 27.97 26.14 31.99
N ALA A 28 27.68 24.92 31.54
CA ALA A 28 27.29 24.70 30.15
C ALA A 28 26.03 25.53 29.87
N PRO A 29 25.91 26.18 28.69
CA PRO A 29 24.67 26.84 28.32
C PRO A 29 23.55 25.78 28.31
N ALA A 30 22.42 26.12 28.92
CA ALA A 30 21.21 25.30 28.82
C ALA A 30 20.88 25.08 27.34
N PRO A 31 20.48 23.87 26.92
CA PRO A 31 19.95 23.69 25.59
C PRO A 31 18.76 24.64 25.43
N LEU A 32 18.80 25.45 24.36
CA LEU A 32 17.65 26.21 23.92
C LEU A 32 16.50 25.21 23.80
N ALA A 33 15.43 25.43 24.56
CA ALA A 33 14.20 24.67 24.38
C ALA A 33 13.81 24.80 22.91
N GLU A 34 13.90 23.70 22.16
CA GLU A 34 13.21 23.59 20.89
C GLU A 34 11.75 23.84 21.20
N THR A 35 11.23 24.95 20.70
CA THR A 35 9.80 25.17 20.63
C THR A 35 9.23 24.03 19.79
N GLU A 36 8.59 23.06 20.44
CA GLU A 36 7.72 22.11 19.75
C GLU A 36 6.79 22.92 18.86
N LYS A 37 6.98 22.79 17.55
CA LYS A 37 6.09 23.37 16.56
C LYS A 37 4.77 22.65 16.78
N VAL A 38 3.79 23.31 17.39
CA VAL A 38 2.42 22.79 17.47
C VAL A 38 1.99 22.44 16.05
N ALA A 39 1.75 21.16 15.78
CA ALA A 39 1.28 20.72 14.47
C ALA A 39 0.05 21.53 14.09
N ALA A 40 0.03 22.11 12.89
CA ALA A 40 -1.14 22.84 12.43
C ALA A 40 -2.33 21.88 12.40
N ALA A 41 -3.50 22.36 12.82
CA ALA A 41 -4.72 21.54 12.78
C ALA A 41 -5.03 21.15 11.32
N VAL A 42 -5.41 19.90 11.10
CA VAL A 42 -5.86 19.42 9.79
C VAL A 42 -7.03 20.30 9.33
N PRO A 43 -6.96 20.93 8.14
CA PRO A 43 -7.99 21.83 7.67
C PRO A 43 -9.31 21.10 7.41
N ASP A 44 -10.43 21.84 7.38
CA ASP A 44 -11.75 21.26 7.12
C ASP A 44 -11.87 20.60 5.75
N THR A 45 -11.06 21.05 4.79
CA THR A 45 -10.86 20.42 3.48
C THR A 45 -9.39 20.40 3.11
N ILE A 46 -8.97 19.40 2.33
CA ILE A 46 -7.71 19.38 1.59
C ILE A 46 -7.99 19.25 0.08
N PRO A 47 -7.12 19.72 -0.82
CA PRO A 47 -7.26 19.45 -2.24
C PRO A 47 -7.14 17.94 -2.51
N LEU A 48 -8.08 17.40 -3.30
CA LEU A 48 -7.97 16.09 -3.93
C LEU A 48 -7.76 16.31 -5.42
N THR A 49 -6.58 15.95 -5.93
CA THR A 49 -6.27 16.01 -7.36
C THR A 49 -6.56 14.66 -7.99
N ILE A 50 -7.52 14.64 -8.93
CA ILE A 50 -7.88 13.48 -9.72
C ILE A 50 -7.24 13.61 -11.10
N THR A 51 -6.45 12.64 -11.54
CA THR A 51 -5.82 12.60 -12.87
C THR A 51 -6.38 11.43 -13.67
N ASN A 52 -6.73 11.65 -14.94
CA ASN A 52 -7.23 10.60 -15.81
C ASN A 52 -6.17 10.18 -16.84
N ASN A 53 -5.49 9.07 -16.55
CA ASN A 53 -4.51 8.41 -17.42
C ASN A 53 -5.05 7.07 -17.93
N SER A 54 -6.38 6.91 -17.99
CA SER A 54 -7.02 5.61 -18.24
C SER A 54 -6.93 5.10 -19.68
N ASP A 55 -6.52 5.97 -20.59
CA ASP A 55 -6.57 5.80 -22.05
C ASP A 55 -7.99 5.64 -22.60
N ARG A 56 -9.00 6.06 -21.82
CA ARG A 56 -10.41 6.03 -22.21
C ARG A 56 -10.91 7.42 -22.60
N SER A 57 -11.63 7.50 -23.72
CA SER A 57 -12.29 8.73 -24.16
C SER A 57 -13.62 9.00 -23.46
N ASP A 58 -14.12 8.06 -22.66
CA ASP A 58 -15.40 8.20 -21.96
C ASP A 58 -15.38 9.36 -20.97
N GLN A 59 -16.54 10.01 -20.79
CA GLN A 59 -16.70 10.99 -19.73
C GLN A 59 -16.56 10.30 -18.37
N VAL A 60 -15.76 10.90 -17.47
CA VAL A 60 -15.65 10.47 -16.07
C VAL A 60 -16.70 11.17 -15.22
N PHE A 61 -17.35 10.43 -14.33
CA PHE A 61 -18.21 10.97 -13.27
C PHE A 61 -17.64 10.60 -11.90
N LEU A 62 -17.48 11.59 -11.03
CA LEU A 62 -16.96 11.44 -9.67
C LEU A 62 -18.08 11.60 -8.64
N TYR A 63 -17.97 10.94 -7.48
CA TYR A 63 -18.90 11.09 -6.36
C TYR A 63 -18.14 11.03 -5.05
N VAL A 64 -18.30 12.01 -4.16
CA VAL A 64 -17.74 11.98 -2.80
C VAL A 64 -18.88 11.70 -1.83
N LEU A 65 -19.00 10.46 -1.37
CA LEU A 65 -20.16 9.98 -0.59
C LEU A 65 -19.70 9.48 0.78
N GLY A 66 -20.43 9.80 1.84
CA GLY A 66 -20.14 9.23 3.16
C GLY A 66 -20.79 9.96 4.32
N GLU A 67 -20.21 9.77 5.50
CA GLU A 67 -20.71 10.33 6.75
C GLU A 67 -19.90 11.55 7.19
N ARG A 68 -20.61 12.61 7.57
CA ARG A 68 -20.03 13.76 8.27
C ARG A 68 -20.92 14.17 9.44
N ASN A 69 -20.34 14.25 10.63
CA ASN A 69 -21.04 14.66 11.86
C ASN A 69 -22.33 13.85 12.12
N GLY A 70 -22.29 12.53 11.92
CA GLY A 70 -23.43 11.63 12.14
C GLY A 70 -24.51 11.66 11.05
N ASN A 71 -24.32 12.40 9.95
CA ASN A 71 -25.24 12.43 8.83
C ASN A 71 -24.59 11.81 7.59
N MET A 72 -25.32 10.95 6.90
CA MET A 72 -24.94 10.45 5.58
C MET A 72 -25.28 11.48 4.50
N GLY A 73 -24.43 11.59 3.48
CA GLY A 73 -24.61 12.56 2.42
C GLY A 73 -23.56 12.48 1.33
N TYR A 74 -23.39 13.59 0.61
CA TYR A 74 -22.36 13.76 -0.39
C TYR A 74 -21.65 15.11 -0.24
N ALA A 75 -20.43 15.21 -0.75
CA ALA A 75 -19.73 16.48 -0.91
C ALA A 75 -19.70 16.89 -2.38
N ASP A 76 -19.94 18.18 -2.66
CA ASP A 76 -19.75 18.74 -3.99
C ASP A 76 -18.27 19.09 -4.27
N ALA A 77 -17.96 19.60 -5.46
CA ALA A 77 -16.58 19.92 -5.86
C ALA A 77 -15.90 20.98 -4.97
N THR A 78 -16.66 21.79 -4.24
CA THR A 78 -16.14 22.80 -3.31
C THR A 78 -15.93 22.24 -1.90
N GLY A 79 -16.25 20.98 -1.67
CA GLY A 79 -16.15 20.31 -0.36
C GLY A 79 -17.34 20.62 0.55
N THR A 80 -18.38 21.26 0.02
CA THR A 80 -19.61 21.53 0.76
C THR A 80 -20.38 20.23 0.92
N PHE A 81 -20.69 19.86 2.16
CA PHE A 81 -21.43 18.65 2.48
C PHE A 81 -22.93 18.88 2.41
N HIS A 82 -23.63 17.97 1.74
CA HIS A 82 -25.07 17.96 1.55
C HIS A 82 -25.62 16.65 2.14
N PRO A 83 -26.37 16.68 3.25
CA PRO A 83 -26.98 15.47 3.80
C PRO A 83 -28.00 14.91 2.81
N TRP A 84 -28.14 13.59 2.78
CA TRP A 84 -29.21 12.97 2.01
C TRP A 84 -30.58 13.37 2.58
N PRO A 85 -31.61 13.51 1.73
CA PRO A 85 -32.96 13.71 2.22
C PRO A 85 -33.43 12.48 3.00
N ASP A 86 -34.34 12.70 3.94
CA ASP A 86 -35.01 11.59 4.64
C ASP A 86 -35.76 10.72 3.63
N ALA A 87 -35.55 9.41 3.72
CA ALA A 87 -36.20 8.41 2.89
C ALA A 87 -36.95 7.38 3.76
N GLY A 88 -37.96 6.74 3.17
CA GLY A 88 -38.73 5.70 3.84
C GLY A 88 -37.97 4.38 4.02
N SER A 89 -38.69 3.34 4.43
CA SER A 89 -38.15 1.98 4.56
C SER A 89 -37.93 1.27 3.21
N VAL A 90 -38.44 1.85 2.13
CA VAL A 90 -38.24 1.36 0.76
C VAL A 90 -37.14 2.19 0.12
N PRO A 91 -36.14 1.58 -0.55
CA PRO A 91 -35.12 2.31 -1.26
C PRO A 91 -35.71 3.28 -2.30
N GLU A 92 -35.29 4.54 -2.22
CA GLU A 92 -35.66 5.60 -3.15
C GLU A 92 -34.41 6.08 -3.90
N PRO A 93 -34.52 6.55 -5.16
CA PRO A 93 -33.38 7.10 -5.88
C PRO A 93 -32.74 8.28 -5.14
N ALA A 94 -31.42 8.25 -4.98
CA ALA A 94 -30.67 9.37 -4.43
C ALA A 94 -30.67 10.57 -5.41
N PRO A 95 -30.61 11.82 -4.91
CA PRO A 95 -30.29 12.97 -5.74
C PRO A 95 -28.97 12.78 -6.51
N ASP A 96 -28.87 13.38 -7.69
CA ASP A 96 -27.65 13.32 -8.49
C ASP A 96 -26.50 14.09 -7.81
N ALA A 97 -25.57 13.33 -7.23
CA ALA A 97 -24.37 13.84 -6.58
C ALA A 97 -23.12 13.82 -7.50
N SER A 98 -23.30 13.62 -8.81
CA SER A 98 -22.16 13.51 -9.71
C SER A 98 -21.42 14.84 -9.90
N ILE A 99 -20.10 14.76 -9.87
CA ILE A 99 -19.17 15.82 -10.26
C ILE A 99 -18.55 15.40 -11.59
N PRO A 100 -18.53 16.28 -12.63
CA PRO A 100 -17.81 15.96 -13.87
C PRO A 100 -16.33 15.72 -13.56
N GLY A 101 -15.77 14.58 -13.98
CA GLY A 101 -14.36 14.24 -13.81
C GLY A 101 -13.47 14.84 -14.90
N PRO A 102 -12.14 14.64 -14.81
CA PRO A 102 -11.20 15.05 -15.84
C PRO A 102 -11.33 14.23 -17.13
N ALA A 103 -11.10 14.89 -18.27
CA ALA A 103 -10.92 14.21 -19.55
C ALA A 103 -9.59 13.43 -19.58
N GLN A 104 -9.43 12.50 -20.53
CA GLN A 104 -8.17 11.77 -20.72
C GLN A 104 -6.98 12.72 -20.85
N GLY A 105 -5.90 12.42 -20.13
CA GLY A 105 -4.67 13.21 -20.09
C GLY A 105 -4.81 14.54 -19.34
N GLN A 106 -5.86 14.71 -18.54
CA GLN A 106 -6.09 15.93 -17.76
C GLN A 106 -6.27 15.60 -16.27
N SER A 107 -6.13 16.63 -15.45
CA SER A 107 -6.39 16.57 -14.02
C SER A 107 -7.49 17.54 -13.61
N LYS A 108 -8.16 17.21 -12.50
CA LYS A 108 -9.16 18.05 -11.86
C LYS A 108 -8.97 18.00 -10.35
N THR A 109 -8.92 19.17 -9.72
CA THR A 109 -8.90 19.27 -8.26
C THR A 109 -10.30 19.58 -7.73
N ILE A 110 -10.71 18.83 -6.71
CA ILE A 110 -11.88 19.12 -5.87
C ILE A 110 -11.44 19.27 -4.41
N GLN A 111 -12.29 19.78 -3.53
CA GLN A 111 -11.99 19.84 -2.10
C GLN A 111 -12.54 18.59 -1.40
N MET A 112 -11.65 17.80 -0.80
CA MET A 112 -11.97 16.64 0.04
C MET A 112 -12.23 17.12 1.46
N PRO A 113 -13.48 17.08 1.98
CA PRO A 113 -13.77 17.49 3.33
C PRO A 113 -13.43 16.42 4.36
N LYS A 114 -13.34 16.84 5.63
CA LYS A 114 -13.45 15.93 6.78
C LYS A 114 -14.76 15.14 6.67
N LEU A 115 -14.62 13.85 6.42
CA LEU A 115 -15.68 12.90 6.09
C LEU A 115 -15.06 11.49 6.14
N SER A 116 -15.88 10.48 6.45
CA SER A 116 -15.52 9.07 6.28
C SER A 116 -16.43 8.46 5.21
N GLY A 117 -15.84 7.87 4.17
CA GLY A 117 -16.63 7.38 3.05
C GLY A 117 -15.79 6.99 1.84
N ARG A 118 -16.35 7.23 0.65
CA ARG A 118 -15.81 6.78 -0.63
C ARG A 118 -15.77 7.92 -1.65
N VAL A 119 -14.72 7.94 -2.45
CA VAL A 119 -14.70 8.67 -3.72
C VAL A 119 -14.87 7.66 -4.85
N TYR A 120 -16.07 7.63 -5.43
CA TYR A 120 -16.36 6.78 -6.60
C TYR A 120 -15.97 7.50 -7.89
N PHE A 121 -15.57 6.73 -8.89
CA PHE A 121 -15.47 7.18 -10.27
C PHE A 121 -16.10 6.16 -11.22
N SER A 122 -16.72 6.63 -12.30
CA SER A 122 -17.34 5.80 -13.34
C SER A 122 -17.09 6.37 -14.73
N TYR A 123 -17.06 5.50 -15.74
CA TYR A 123 -16.86 5.86 -17.14
C TYR A 123 -18.15 5.79 -17.95
N GLY A 124 -18.41 6.83 -18.74
CA GLY A 124 -19.45 6.87 -19.78
C GLY A 124 -20.87 7.03 -19.25
N SER A 125 -21.19 6.41 -18.11
CA SER A 125 -22.50 6.44 -17.47
C SER A 125 -22.41 6.88 -16.01
N LYS A 126 -23.41 7.65 -15.56
CA LYS A 126 -23.57 7.96 -14.14
C LYS A 126 -23.99 6.71 -13.37
N MET A 127 -23.45 6.56 -12.16
CA MET A 127 -23.90 5.57 -11.20
C MET A 127 -25.30 5.91 -10.66
N THR A 128 -26.07 4.88 -10.34
CA THR A 128 -27.37 4.96 -9.68
C THR A 128 -27.22 4.56 -8.22
N PHE A 129 -27.50 5.50 -7.32
CA PHE A 129 -27.53 5.27 -5.89
C PHE A 129 -28.96 5.30 -5.36
N GLN A 130 -29.20 4.54 -4.30
CA GLN A 130 -30.45 4.57 -3.56
C GLN A 130 -30.21 4.98 -2.12
N ILE A 131 -31.19 5.63 -1.52
CA ILE A 131 -31.23 5.99 -0.12
C ILE A 131 -32.40 5.29 0.57
N VAL A 132 -32.22 4.96 1.83
CA VAL A 132 -33.20 4.33 2.72
C VAL A 132 -33.16 5.03 4.07
N LEU A 133 -34.18 4.81 4.91
CA LEU A 133 -34.23 5.07 6.37
C LEU A 133 -33.18 6.06 6.90
N ASP A 134 -33.64 7.24 7.33
CA ASP A 134 -32.78 8.25 7.97
C ASP A 134 -31.59 8.68 7.07
N GLY A 135 -31.80 8.71 5.74
CA GLY A 135 -30.83 9.17 4.75
C GLY A 135 -29.65 8.22 4.53
N ARG A 136 -29.74 6.95 4.92
CA ARG A 136 -28.67 5.96 4.71
C ARG A 136 -28.53 5.60 3.23
N LEU A 137 -27.29 5.58 2.76
CA LEU A 137 -26.93 5.16 1.40
C LEU A 137 -26.96 3.63 1.28
N VAL A 138 -27.61 3.11 0.24
CA VAL A 138 -27.48 1.71 -0.20
C VAL A 138 -26.23 1.63 -1.09
N GLN A 139 -25.23 0.84 -0.67
CA GLN A 139 -24.01 0.63 -1.43
C GLN A 139 -24.29 -0.23 -2.68
N PRO A 140 -23.59 -0.01 -3.81
CA PRO A 140 -23.71 -0.89 -4.99
C PRO A 140 -23.39 -2.35 -4.64
N ALA A 141 -24.18 -3.27 -5.18
CA ALA A 141 -24.09 -4.71 -4.94
C ALA A 141 -24.08 -5.47 -6.26
N VAL A 142 -23.08 -5.21 -7.11
CA VAL A 142 -22.97 -5.71 -8.50
C VAL A 142 -22.82 -7.23 -8.66
N GLN A 143 -22.65 -7.96 -7.55
CA GLN A 143 -22.82 -9.41 -7.54
C GLN A 143 -24.27 -9.81 -7.86
N ASN A 144 -25.24 -8.97 -7.49
CA ASN A 144 -26.63 -9.11 -7.91
C ASN A 144 -26.76 -8.76 -9.42
N PRO A 145 -27.31 -9.66 -10.25
CA PRO A 145 -27.62 -9.36 -11.65
C PRO A 145 -28.57 -8.18 -11.86
N ASP A 146 -29.42 -7.89 -10.87
CA ASP A 146 -30.42 -6.82 -10.94
C ASP A 146 -29.91 -5.47 -10.37
N ASP A 147 -28.65 -5.38 -9.93
CA ASP A 147 -28.09 -4.11 -9.46
C ASP A 147 -28.05 -3.08 -10.62
N PRO A 148 -28.54 -1.85 -10.42
CA PRO A 148 -28.61 -0.86 -11.49
C PRO A 148 -27.22 -0.41 -12.00
N ASN A 149 -26.15 -0.69 -11.25
CA ASN A 149 -24.77 -0.39 -11.62
C ASN A 149 -24.03 -1.59 -12.23
N ARG A 150 -24.71 -2.73 -12.42
CA ARG A 150 -24.12 -3.99 -12.91
C ARG A 150 -23.31 -3.80 -14.19
N ASP A 151 -23.82 -3.04 -15.13
CA ASP A 151 -23.19 -2.84 -16.45
C ASP A 151 -22.33 -1.57 -16.56
N ILE A 152 -22.08 -0.88 -15.44
CA ILE A 152 -21.29 0.37 -15.42
C ILE A 152 -19.84 0.06 -15.06
N MET A 153 -18.87 0.58 -15.83
CA MET A 153 -17.46 0.52 -15.43
C MET A 153 -17.19 1.57 -14.34
N PHE A 154 -16.94 1.13 -13.11
CA PHE A 154 -16.66 1.99 -11.97
C PHE A 154 -15.72 1.33 -10.96
N SER A 155 -15.16 2.17 -10.08
CA SER A 155 -14.46 1.77 -8.86
C SER A 155 -14.54 2.89 -7.81
N TRP A 156 -13.92 2.70 -6.65
CA TRP A 156 -13.84 3.71 -5.60
C TRP A 156 -12.57 3.57 -4.76
N THR A 157 -12.08 4.68 -4.22
CA THR A 157 -11.18 4.70 -3.06
C THR A 157 -12.00 4.91 -1.79
N GLU A 158 -11.61 4.28 -0.68
CA GLU A 158 -12.16 4.58 0.64
C GLU A 158 -11.22 5.55 1.36
N TYR A 159 -11.81 6.51 2.07
CA TYR A 159 -11.01 7.47 2.82
C TYR A 159 -11.68 7.87 4.13
N THR A 160 -10.85 8.33 5.06
CA THR A 160 -11.27 9.07 6.24
C THR A 160 -10.34 10.26 6.42
N LEU A 161 -10.89 11.46 6.32
CA LEU A 161 -10.21 12.69 6.73
C LEU A 161 -10.84 13.18 8.03
N ASN A 162 -10.03 13.33 9.08
CA ASN A 162 -10.47 13.86 10.37
C ASN A 162 -9.34 14.69 11.02
N ASP A 163 -9.51 15.08 12.27
CA ASP A 163 -8.51 15.89 13.00
C ASP A 163 -7.17 15.15 13.23
N SER A 164 -7.13 13.83 13.03
CA SER A 164 -5.93 12.98 13.15
C SER A 164 -5.27 12.68 11.80
N GLY A 165 -5.74 13.29 10.71
CA GLY A 165 -5.13 13.16 9.38
C GLY A 165 -6.00 12.45 8.36
N LEU A 166 -5.36 11.93 7.31
CA LEU A 166 -5.99 11.21 6.21
C LEU A 166 -5.55 9.74 6.21
N TRP A 167 -6.52 8.84 6.08
CA TRP A 167 -6.32 7.47 5.62
C TRP A 167 -7.01 7.33 4.28
N ILE A 168 -6.31 6.80 3.28
CA ILE A 168 -6.87 6.60 1.94
C ILE A 168 -6.33 5.30 1.34
N ASN A 169 -7.20 4.47 0.77
CA ASN A 169 -6.84 3.14 0.28
C ASN A 169 -7.18 2.91 -1.20
N SER A 170 -6.44 2.00 -1.82
CA SER A 170 -6.95 1.25 -2.97
C SER A 170 -7.57 -0.04 -2.44
N THR A 171 -8.76 -0.42 -2.91
CA THR A 171 -9.47 -1.61 -2.41
C THR A 171 -9.99 -2.52 -3.50
N GLN A 172 -9.91 -3.83 -3.22
CA GLN A 172 -10.38 -4.92 -4.08
C GLN A 172 -11.20 -5.94 -3.26
N VAL A 173 -11.67 -5.57 -2.07
CA VAL A 173 -12.41 -6.47 -1.17
C VAL A 173 -13.71 -6.98 -1.81
N ASP A 174 -14.36 -6.13 -2.60
CA ASP A 174 -15.63 -6.46 -3.27
C ASP A 174 -15.38 -6.94 -4.71
N PHE A 175 -14.53 -6.24 -5.47
CA PHE A 175 -14.14 -6.64 -6.82
C PHE A 175 -12.86 -5.96 -7.29
N PHE A 176 -12.28 -6.52 -8.34
CA PHE A 176 -11.18 -5.95 -9.13
C PHE A 176 -11.74 -5.44 -10.46
N SER A 177 -11.63 -4.14 -10.72
CA SER A 177 -12.31 -3.43 -11.83
C SER A 177 -11.36 -2.36 -12.41
N ALA A 178 -11.91 -1.26 -12.93
CA ALA A 178 -11.17 -0.10 -13.42
C ALA A 178 -9.97 0.23 -12.52
N PRO A 179 -8.73 0.11 -13.04
CA PRO A 179 -7.53 0.28 -12.23
C PRO A 179 -7.36 1.74 -11.83
N TYR A 180 -6.88 1.93 -10.62
CA TYR A 180 -6.58 3.25 -10.08
C TYR A 180 -5.57 3.11 -8.94
N GLN A 181 -4.86 4.19 -8.70
CA GLN A 181 -4.01 4.37 -7.53
C GLN A 181 -4.48 5.59 -6.75
N THR A 182 -4.10 5.63 -5.48
CA THR A 182 -4.40 6.74 -4.58
C THR A 182 -3.18 7.10 -3.76
N GLY A 183 -3.19 8.30 -3.19
CA GLY A 183 -2.08 8.79 -2.40
C GLY A 183 -2.38 10.07 -1.65
N LEU A 184 -1.37 10.56 -0.95
CA LEU A 184 -1.40 11.83 -0.26
C LEU A 184 -0.02 12.48 -0.26
N ARG A 185 0.00 13.79 -0.08
CA ARG A 185 1.22 14.57 0.16
C ARG A 185 1.32 14.89 1.65
N THR A 186 2.42 14.47 2.27
CA THR A 186 2.69 14.78 3.68
C THR A 186 3.05 16.27 3.83
N SER A 187 3.08 16.76 5.08
CA SER A 187 3.55 18.12 5.35
C SER A 187 5.03 18.39 5.04
N SER A 188 5.85 17.34 4.85
CA SER A 188 7.25 17.48 4.39
C SER A 188 7.36 17.64 2.86
N GLY A 189 6.28 17.37 2.12
CA GLY A 189 6.24 17.39 0.66
C GLY A 189 6.36 16.02 0.00
N GLU A 190 6.69 14.97 0.77
CA GLU A 190 6.73 13.57 0.32
C GLU A 190 5.35 13.12 -0.18
N ILE A 191 5.34 12.30 -1.23
CA ILE A 191 4.13 11.69 -1.78
C ILE A 191 4.11 10.21 -1.42
N LEU A 192 3.13 9.81 -0.62
CA LEU A 192 2.82 8.42 -0.35
C LEU A 192 1.71 7.98 -1.29
N HIS A 193 1.86 6.82 -1.94
CA HIS A 193 0.88 6.29 -2.88
C HIS A 193 0.88 4.76 -2.89
N THR A 194 -0.22 4.18 -3.36
CA THR A 194 -0.42 2.72 -3.44
C THR A 194 -1.55 2.39 -4.43
N GLY A 195 -1.69 1.11 -4.80
CA GLY A 195 -2.72 0.61 -5.71
C GLY A 195 -2.33 0.62 -7.20
N MET A 196 -1.13 1.10 -7.53
CA MET A 196 -0.62 1.09 -8.90
C MET A 196 -0.33 -0.35 -9.35
N LEU A 197 -0.90 -0.75 -10.48
CA LEU A 197 -0.60 -2.04 -11.09
C LEU A 197 0.72 -2.01 -11.86
N LYS A 198 1.35 -3.18 -11.95
CA LYS A 198 2.43 -3.47 -12.91
C LYS A 198 1.90 -3.33 -14.35
N PRO A 199 2.80 -3.19 -15.35
CA PRO A 199 2.39 -3.13 -16.75
C PRO A 199 1.49 -4.31 -17.13
N ASP A 200 0.37 -4.00 -17.78
CA ASP A 200 -0.66 -4.98 -18.19
C ASP A 200 -1.30 -5.78 -17.03
N GLY A 201 -1.10 -5.34 -15.79
CA GLY A 201 -1.50 -6.06 -14.57
C GLY A 201 -2.99 -6.40 -14.52
N PHE A 202 -3.86 -5.51 -15.02
CA PHE A 202 -5.30 -5.79 -15.10
C PHE A 202 -5.59 -7.04 -15.93
N SER A 203 -5.00 -7.12 -17.13
CA SER A 203 -5.18 -8.26 -18.02
C SER A 203 -4.57 -9.55 -17.48
N HIS A 204 -3.44 -9.44 -16.76
CA HIS A 204 -2.79 -10.58 -16.11
C HIS A 204 -3.64 -11.16 -14.98
N VAL A 205 -4.22 -10.33 -14.10
CA VAL A 205 -5.13 -10.79 -13.03
C VAL A 205 -6.32 -11.53 -13.64
N VAL A 206 -6.99 -10.92 -14.62
CA VAL A 206 -8.16 -11.51 -15.29
C VAL A 206 -7.80 -12.86 -15.92
N SER A 207 -6.71 -12.91 -16.69
CA SER A 207 -6.30 -14.14 -17.40
C SER A 207 -5.83 -15.25 -16.45
N ALA A 208 -5.15 -14.89 -15.36
CA ALA A 208 -4.72 -15.85 -14.35
C ALA A 208 -5.92 -16.47 -13.63
N LEU A 209 -6.93 -15.69 -13.26
CA LEU A 209 -8.14 -16.21 -12.63
C LEU A 209 -9.00 -17.05 -13.59
N ASP A 210 -9.15 -16.62 -14.84
CA ASP A 210 -9.87 -17.38 -15.87
C ASP A 210 -9.23 -18.74 -16.15
N SER A 211 -7.91 -18.85 -16.03
CA SER A 211 -7.17 -20.12 -16.25
C SER A 211 -7.05 -20.98 -14.99
N THR A 212 -7.40 -20.44 -13.81
CA THR A 212 -7.33 -21.16 -12.55
C THR A 212 -8.60 -21.97 -12.33
N THR A 213 -8.45 -23.29 -12.26
CA THR A 213 -9.58 -24.22 -12.07
C THR A 213 -10.35 -23.89 -10.79
N GLY A 214 -11.67 -23.67 -10.92
CA GLY A 214 -12.55 -23.32 -9.80
C GLY A 214 -12.71 -21.82 -9.55
N TRP A 215 -11.97 -20.96 -10.25
CA TRP A 215 -11.98 -19.49 -10.06
C TRP A 215 -12.50 -18.72 -11.28
N ASN A 216 -12.64 -19.39 -12.42
CA ASN A 216 -13.03 -18.81 -13.71
C ASN A 216 -14.47 -18.28 -13.79
N GLY A 217 -15.28 -18.45 -12.74
CA GLY A 217 -16.65 -17.94 -12.66
C GLY A 217 -16.78 -16.49 -12.16
N LEU A 218 -15.69 -15.89 -11.66
CA LEU A 218 -15.73 -14.58 -11.00
C LEU A 218 -15.78 -13.39 -11.97
N LYS A 219 -15.39 -13.59 -13.23
CA LYS A 219 -15.33 -12.53 -14.24
C LYS A 219 -16.74 -12.11 -14.69
N GLN A 220 -16.99 -10.80 -14.70
CA GLN A 220 -18.18 -10.18 -15.27
C GLN A 220 -17.80 -9.39 -16.52
N THR A 221 -18.58 -9.56 -17.59
CA THR A 221 -18.41 -8.85 -18.87
C THR A 221 -19.63 -7.99 -19.16
N ALA A 222 -19.41 -6.86 -19.82
CA ALA A 222 -20.47 -6.02 -20.36
C ALA A 222 -21.18 -6.73 -21.55
N PRO A 223 -22.35 -6.23 -21.98
CA PRO A 223 -23.07 -6.79 -23.14
C PRO A 223 -22.27 -6.80 -24.45
N ASP A 224 -21.28 -5.92 -24.60
CA ASP A 224 -20.37 -5.88 -25.76
C ASP A 224 -19.20 -6.87 -25.68
N GLY A 225 -19.11 -7.65 -24.58
CA GLY A 225 -18.08 -8.64 -24.32
C GLY A 225 -16.82 -8.09 -23.65
N SER A 226 -16.72 -6.77 -23.41
CA SER A 226 -15.60 -6.20 -22.65
C SER A 226 -15.65 -6.63 -21.18
N VAL A 227 -14.48 -6.79 -20.56
CA VAL A 227 -14.40 -7.16 -19.14
C VAL A 227 -14.76 -5.93 -18.30
N LEU A 228 -15.75 -6.09 -17.41
CA LEU A 228 -16.12 -5.05 -16.46
C LEU A 228 -15.30 -5.17 -15.17
N ARG A 229 -15.30 -6.37 -14.58
CA ARG A 229 -14.67 -6.63 -13.28
C ARG A 229 -14.52 -8.13 -13.01
N VAL A 230 -13.78 -8.45 -11.97
CA VAL A 230 -13.70 -9.77 -11.36
C VAL A 230 -14.21 -9.65 -9.92
N LEU A 231 -15.26 -10.39 -9.57
CA LEU A 231 -15.80 -10.38 -8.22
C LEU A 231 -14.82 -11.01 -7.23
N SER A 232 -14.84 -10.52 -5.99
CA SER A 232 -14.13 -11.19 -4.91
C SER A 232 -14.75 -12.58 -4.63
N PRO A 233 -13.97 -13.54 -4.11
CA PRO A 233 -14.44 -14.90 -3.91
C PRO A 233 -15.61 -15.02 -2.94
N GLY A 234 -15.73 -14.12 -1.96
CA GLY A 234 -16.87 -14.09 -1.04
C GLY A 234 -18.19 -13.88 -1.80
N HIS A 235 -18.23 -12.89 -2.69
CA HIS A 235 -19.38 -12.68 -3.57
C HIS A 235 -19.57 -13.82 -4.56
N GLY A 236 -18.49 -14.36 -5.12
CA GLY A 236 -18.54 -15.51 -6.03
C GLY A 236 -19.18 -16.75 -5.40
N ILE A 237 -18.86 -17.04 -4.13
CA ILE A 237 -19.47 -18.15 -3.39
C ILE A 237 -20.92 -17.83 -3.04
N GLY A 238 -21.19 -16.64 -2.49
CA GLY A 238 -22.54 -16.24 -2.11
C GLY A 238 -23.53 -16.20 -3.27
N THR A 239 -23.04 -16.03 -4.50
CA THR A 239 -23.85 -16.07 -5.74
C THR A 239 -23.74 -17.39 -6.52
N GLY A 240 -22.97 -18.36 -6.03
CA GLY A 240 -22.81 -19.69 -6.65
C GLY A 240 -21.97 -19.72 -7.93
N GLN A 241 -21.16 -18.69 -8.19
CA GLN A 241 -20.25 -18.61 -9.34
C GLN A 241 -18.99 -19.47 -9.18
N ILE A 242 -18.54 -19.68 -7.93
CA ILE A 242 -17.45 -20.60 -7.61
C ILE A 242 -17.87 -21.54 -6.47
N SER A 243 -17.31 -22.75 -6.43
CA SER A 243 -17.64 -23.74 -5.40
C SER A 243 -16.99 -23.37 -4.06
N PRO A 244 -17.66 -23.53 -2.91
CA PRO A 244 -17.01 -23.42 -1.60
C PRO A 244 -15.86 -24.43 -1.40
N ASP A 245 -15.85 -25.54 -2.16
CA ASP A 245 -14.81 -26.58 -2.07
C ASP A 245 -13.41 -26.11 -2.49
N VAL A 246 -13.28 -24.91 -3.05
CA VAL A 246 -11.96 -24.33 -3.38
C VAL A 246 -11.06 -24.14 -2.15
N ILE A 247 -11.66 -24.01 -0.94
CA ILE A 247 -10.92 -23.82 0.31
C ILE A 247 -11.28 -24.83 1.40
N THR A 248 -12.50 -25.40 1.40
CA THR A 248 -12.97 -26.34 2.45
C THR A 248 -11.94 -27.42 2.83
N PRO A 249 -11.26 -28.10 1.88
CA PRO A 249 -10.27 -29.12 2.23
C PRO A 249 -9.05 -28.56 3.00
N TYR A 250 -8.66 -27.31 2.77
CA TYR A 250 -7.59 -26.65 3.54
C TYR A 250 -8.05 -26.36 4.98
N VAL A 251 -9.31 -25.96 5.15
CA VAL A 251 -9.91 -25.75 6.48
C VAL A 251 -9.93 -27.06 7.27
N ASP A 252 -10.31 -28.17 6.64
CA ASP A 252 -10.30 -29.50 7.25
C ASP A 252 -8.90 -29.89 7.76
N GLU A 253 -7.87 -29.65 6.95
CA GLU A 253 -6.47 -29.93 7.30
C GLU A 253 -5.98 -29.06 8.47
N VAL A 254 -6.34 -27.77 8.50
CA VAL A 254 -6.04 -26.86 9.61
C VAL A 254 -6.69 -27.35 10.90
N TRP A 255 -7.98 -27.69 10.86
CA TRP A 255 -8.68 -28.20 12.05
C TRP A 255 -8.07 -29.50 12.56
N GLU A 256 -7.74 -30.43 11.66
CA GLU A 256 -7.13 -31.71 12.04
C GLU A 256 -5.75 -31.51 12.68
N ARG A 257 -4.90 -30.66 12.10
CA ARG A 257 -3.57 -30.36 12.62
C ARG A 257 -3.61 -29.92 14.09
N TYR A 258 -4.53 -29.01 14.42
CA TYR A 258 -4.60 -28.39 15.74
C TYR A 258 -5.43 -29.19 16.75
N ARG A 259 -5.86 -30.43 16.42
CA ARG A 259 -6.37 -31.38 17.41
C ARG A 259 -5.28 -31.87 18.37
N SER A 260 -4.07 -32.02 17.86
CA SER A 260 -2.92 -32.53 18.64
C SER A 260 -1.78 -31.52 18.77
N ARG A 261 -1.99 -30.28 18.32
CA ARG A 261 -1.01 -29.19 18.39
C ARG A 261 -1.66 -27.92 18.91
N THR A 262 -0.87 -27.08 19.55
CA THR A 262 -1.30 -25.75 19.99
C THR A 262 -0.96 -24.73 18.90
N MET A 263 -1.97 -24.02 18.42
CA MET A 263 -1.78 -22.79 17.65
C MET A 263 -1.44 -21.66 18.61
N THR A 264 -0.43 -20.84 18.33
CA THR A 264 -0.15 -19.61 19.06
C THR A 264 -0.44 -18.40 18.19
N VAL A 265 -1.37 -17.55 18.61
CA VAL A 265 -1.72 -16.30 17.93
C VAL A 265 -1.08 -15.13 18.66
N VAL A 266 -0.34 -14.31 17.93
CA VAL A 266 0.38 -13.11 18.40
C VAL A 266 -0.14 -11.90 17.61
N PRO A 267 -1.35 -11.41 17.92
CA PRO A 267 -2.08 -10.54 17.01
C PRO A 267 -1.69 -9.05 17.13
N TYR A 268 -0.90 -8.70 18.15
CA TYR A 268 -0.54 -7.31 18.45
C TYR A 268 0.95 -7.06 18.21
N GLY A 269 1.29 -6.41 17.10
CA GLY A 269 2.68 -6.05 16.80
C GLY A 269 3.32 -5.16 17.88
N PHE A 270 2.55 -4.28 18.51
CA PHE A 270 3.00 -3.42 19.61
C PHE A 270 3.10 -4.13 20.98
N ALA A 271 2.54 -5.34 21.10
CA ALA A 271 2.51 -6.13 22.33
C ALA A 271 2.76 -7.62 22.03
N PRO A 272 3.96 -8.00 21.54
CA PRO A 272 4.27 -9.35 21.07
C PRO A 272 4.24 -10.42 22.17
N ASP A 273 4.23 -10.02 23.44
CA ASP A 273 4.09 -10.93 24.58
C ASP A 273 2.62 -11.29 24.88
N THR A 274 1.66 -10.56 24.31
CA THR A 274 0.24 -10.91 24.37
C THR A 274 -0.04 -12.01 23.35
N LYS A 275 -0.20 -13.23 23.86
CA LYS A 275 -0.35 -14.45 23.05
C LYS A 275 -1.60 -15.22 23.45
N PHE A 276 -2.23 -15.83 22.46
CA PHE A 276 -3.39 -16.69 22.63
C PHE A 276 -3.11 -18.09 22.11
N TYR A 277 -3.61 -19.11 22.81
CA TYR A 277 -3.25 -20.50 22.58
C TYR A 277 -4.48 -21.31 22.18
N GLY A 278 -4.56 -21.70 20.91
CA GLY A 278 -5.67 -22.41 20.29
C GLY A 278 -5.46 -23.92 20.22
N THR A 279 -6.46 -24.72 20.60
CA THR A 279 -6.49 -26.17 20.36
C THR A 279 -7.88 -26.62 19.93
N VAL A 280 -7.97 -27.64 19.08
CA VAL A 280 -9.24 -28.15 18.55
C VAL A 280 -9.75 -29.32 19.38
N SER A 281 -10.97 -29.20 19.88
CA SER A 281 -11.72 -30.29 20.52
C SER A 281 -13.13 -30.36 19.93
N GLY A 282 -13.57 -31.56 19.51
CA GLY A 282 -14.78 -31.68 18.68
C GLY A 282 -14.60 -30.89 17.37
N ASP A 283 -15.50 -29.95 17.09
CA ASP A 283 -15.42 -29.07 15.91
C ASP A 283 -14.99 -27.64 16.24
N THR A 284 -14.64 -27.37 17.51
CA THR A 284 -14.32 -26.04 17.99
C THR A 284 -12.83 -25.90 18.28
N MET A 285 -12.20 -24.89 17.70
CA MET A 285 -10.89 -24.38 18.12
C MET A 285 -11.10 -23.40 19.28
N THR A 286 -10.62 -23.75 20.47
CA THR A 286 -10.73 -22.92 21.67
C THR A 286 -9.40 -22.25 21.97
N PHE A 287 -9.44 -20.92 22.15
CA PHE A 287 -8.30 -20.10 22.51
C PHE A 287 -8.33 -19.70 23.99
N THR A 288 -7.17 -19.81 24.64
CA THR A 288 -6.93 -19.28 25.99
C THR A 288 -5.84 -18.22 25.99
N ASP A 289 -5.81 -17.37 27.01
CA ASP A 289 -4.67 -16.49 27.29
C ASP A 289 -3.47 -17.28 27.89
N GLY A 290 -2.39 -16.57 28.23
CA GLY A 290 -1.21 -17.16 28.88
C GLY A 290 -1.44 -17.67 30.30
N GLY A 291 -2.53 -17.28 30.96
CA GLY A 291 -2.98 -17.80 32.24
C GLY A 291 -3.89 -19.04 32.12
N GLY A 292 -4.25 -19.43 30.90
CA GLY A 292 -5.17 -20.53 30.61
C GLY A 292 -6.64 -20.14 30.70
N ALA A 293 -6.98 -18.85 30.84
CA ALA A 293 -8.36 -18.40 30.84
C ALA A 293 -8.91 -18.42 29.41
N PHE A 294 -10.17 -18.83 29.25
CA PHE A 294 -10.87 -18.82 27.96
C PHE A 294 -10.98 -17.40 27.38
N VAL A 295 -10.71 -17.25 26.08
CA VAL A 295 -10.82 -15.99 25.34
C VAL A 295 -11.83 -16.11 24.20
N ALA A 296 -11.65 -17.10 23.32
CA ALA A 296 -12.46 -17.24 22.11
C ALA A 296 -12.68 -18.71 21.72
N GLY A 297 -13.72 -18.97 20.93
CA GLY A 297 -14.00 -20.27 20.34
C GLY A 297 -14.50 -20.13 18.91
N PHE A 298 -13.88 -20.84 17.98
CA PHE A 298 -14.24 -20.81 16.56
C PHE A 298 -14.62 -22.22 16.11
N THR A 299 -15.82 -22.39 15.56
CA THR A 299 -16.16 -23.60 14.81
C THR A 299 -15.42 -23.61 13.48
N LYS A 300 -15.40 -24.75 12.79
CA LYS A 300 -14.86 -24.82 11.43
C LYS A 300 -15.57 -23.78 10.54
N PRO A 301 -14.86 -22.78 9.99
CA PRO A 301 -15.49 -21.71 9.24
C PRO A 301 -15.87 -22.19 7.84
N SER A 302 -17.02 -21.72 7.39
CA SER A 302 -17.44 -21.83 6.00
C SER A 302 -16.53 -21.04 5.06
N ALA A 303 -16.49 -21.43 3.79
CA ALA A 303 -15.75 -20.68 2.76
C ALA A 303 -16.26 -19.23 2.65
N GLU A 304 -17.58 -19.01 2.75
CA GLU A 304 -18.18 -17.66 2.77
C GLU A 304 -17.67 -16.83 3.96
N SER A 305 -17.60 -17.43 5.17
CA SER A 305 -17.07 -16.75 6.36
C SER A 305 -15.59 -16.43 6.25
N ILE A 306 -14.79 -17.30 5.62
CA ILE A 306 -13.39 -17.03 5.31
C ILE A 306 -13.30 -15.86 4.35
N PHE A 307 -13.86 -15.98 3.15
CA PHE A 307 -13.66 -14.98 2.10
C PHE A 307 -14.33 -13.63 2.37
N GLY A 308 -15.32 -13.58 3.27
CA GLY A 308 -15.90 -12.34 3.78
C GLY A 308 -15.30 -11.85 5.10
N CYS A 309 -14.37 -12.60 5.71
CA CYS A 309 -13.92 -12.41 7.10
C CYS A 309 -15.05 -12.06 8.08
N ALA A 310 -16.14 -12.81 8.00
CA ALA A 310 -17.39 -12.56 8.70
C ALA A 310 -17.98 -13.88 9.21
N GLY A 311 -19.21 -13.84 9.76
CA GLY A 311 -19.93 -15.05 10.18
C GLY A 311 -19.15 -15.85 11.23
N ASP A 312 -18.71 -17.05 10.85
CA ASP A 312 -17.92 -17.96 11.69
C ASP A 312 -16.58 -17.34 12.16
N LEU A 313 -16.11 -16.30 11.46
CA LEU A 313 -14.91 -15.52 11.77
C LEU A 313 -15.24 -14.07 12.15
N PHE A 314 -16.40 -13.84 12.78
CA PHE A 314 -16.76 -12.50 13.25
C PHE A 314 -15.67 -11.88 14.13
N ALA A 315 -15.27 -10.66 13.79
CA ALA A 315 -14.10 -10.00 14.36
C ALA A 315 -14.46 -8.68 15.08
N PRO A 316 -14.91 -8.72 16.35
CA PRO A 316 -15.17 -7.52 17.14
C PRO A 316 -13.89 -6.73 17.49
N ASN A 317 -14.03 -5.53 18.03
CA ASN A 317 -12.91 -4.67 18.41
C ASN A 317 -12.35 -5.02 19.80
N ASP A 318 -11.99 -6.29 20.00
CA ASP A 318 -11.40 -6.85 21.22
C ASP A 318 -10.44 -8.02 20.88
N ASP A 319 -9.99 -8.76 21.90
CA ASP A 319 -9.10 -9.93 21.73
C ASP A 319 -9.71 -11.04 20.87
N VAL A 320 -11.03 -11.23 20.90
CA VAL A 320 -11.72 -12.23 20.05
C VAL A 320 -11.52 -11.84 18.59
N GLY A 321 -11.73 -10.57 18.26
CA GLY A 321 -11.52 -10.13 16.89
C GLY A 321 -10.07 -10.02 16.49
N ALA A 322 -9.15 -9.74 17.41
CA ALA A 322 -7.71 -9.79 17.11
C ALA A 322 -7.28 -11.21 16.69
N ILE A 323 -7.81 -12.23 17.36
CA ILE A 323 -7.63 -13.64 16.96
C ILE A 323 -8.31 -13.90 15.60
N ALA A 324 -9.58 -13.51 15.44
CA ALA A 324 -10.34 -13.74 14.21
C ALA A 324 -9.69 -13.11 12.97
N ARG A 325 -9.18 -11.88 13.09
CA ARG A 325 -8.42 -11.18 12.02
C ARG A 325 -7.18 -11.97 11.61
N THR A 326 -6.40 -12.42 12.59
CA THR A 326 -5.20 -13.25 12.36
C THR A 326 -5.55 -14.56 11.66
N LEU A 327 -6.62 -15.24 12.10
CA LEU A 327 -7.09 -16.46 11.47
C LEU A 327 -7.57 -16.23 10.04
N CYS A 328 -8.36 -15.17 9.80
CA CYS A 328 -8.85 -14.86 8.46
C CYS A 328 -7.69 -14.65 7.48
N ALA A 329 -6.72 -13.80 7.83
CA ALA A 329 -5.53 -13.57 7.01
C ALA A 329 -4.76 -14.87 6.75
N GLY A 330 -4.62 -15.73 7.78
CA GLY A 330 -3.96 -17.03 7.65
C GLY A 330 -4.67 -18.01 6.71
N PHE A 331 -6.02 -17.98 6.63
CA PHE A 331 -6.77 -18.77 5.64
C PHE A 331 -6.59 -18.22 4.23
N HIS A 332 -6.74 -16.91 4.03
CA HIS A 332 -6.57 -16.28 2.73
C HIS A 332 -5.17 -16.54 2.16
N ARG A 333 -4.13 -16.34 2.99
CA ARG A 333 -2.73 -16.50 2.61
C ARG A 333 -2.25 -17.95 2.67
N SER A 334 -3.10 -18.89 3.09
CA SER A 334 -2.78 -20.32 3.25
C SER A 334 -1.53 -20.61 4.09
N THR A 335 -1.35 -19.87 5.19
CA THR A 335 -0.16 -19.97 6.06
C THR A 335 -0.37 -20.82 7.33
N LEU A 336 -1.62 -21.06 7.72
CA LEU A 336 -1.99 -21.81 8.93
C LEU A 336 -1.42 -23.24 9.05
N LEU A 337 -0.93 -23.83 7.96
CA LEU A 337 -0.25 -25.14 7.98
C LEU A 337 1.28 -25.07 7.96
N LEU A 338 1.87 -23.89 7.71
CA LEU A 338 3.33 -23.69 7.58
C LEU A 338 4.06 -23.71 8.92
N GLY A 339 3.38 -23.28 9.98
CA GLY A 339 3.92 -23.20 11.33
C GLY A 339 2.81 -23.21 12.39
N ASP A 340 3.20 -23.18 13.66
CA ASP A 340 2.26 -23.20 14.77
C ASP A 340 2.12 -21.81 15.45
N VAL A 341 2.82 -20.78 14.96
CA VAL A 341 2.74 -19.39 15.43
C VAL A 341 2.21 -18.52 14.29
N HIS A 342 1.18 -17.71 14.59
CA HIS A 342 0.48 -16.84 13.63
C HIS A 342 0.33 -15.41 14.16
N PRO A 343 0.36 -14.37 13.31
CA PRO A 343 0.60 -14.43 11.86
C PRO A 343 2.00 -15.00 11.53
N GLY A 344 2.19 -15.40 10.26
CA GLY A 344 3.37 -16.14 9.80
C GLY A 344 4.67 -15.34 9.88
N PRO A 345 5.82 -15.94 9.52
CA PRO A 345 7.12 -15.30 9.71
C PRO A 345 7.44 -14.20 8.68
N SER A 346 6.91 -14.31 7.44
CA SER A 346 7.08 -13.31 6.38
C SER A 346 6.08 -13.49 5.24
N SER A 347 5.88 -12.43 4.46
CA SER A 347 5.00 -12.40 3.30
C SER A 347 5.43 -13.29 2.13
N ASP A 348 6.72 -13.67 2.04
CA ASP A 348 7.23 -14.59 1.01
C ASP A 348 6.53 -15.97 1.04
N THR A 349 5.96 -16.31 2.19
CA THR A 349 5.29 -17.59 2.42
C THR A 349 3.81 -17.58 2.04
N PHE A 350 3.25 -16.43 1.67
CA PHE A 350 1.84 -16.31 1.35
C PHE A 350 1.51 -16.99 0.02
N TYR A 351 0.31 -17.56 -0.06
CA TYR A 351 -0.28 -18.13 -1.27
C TYR A 351 0.55 -19.25 -1.95
N GLN A 352 1.40 -19.92 -1.17
CA GLN A 352 2.23 -21.04 -1.63
C GLN A 352 1.50 -22.39 -1.64
N ASN A 353 0.39 -22.51 -0.91
CA ASN A 353 -0.45 -23.71 -0.96
C ASN A 353 -1.31 -23.70 -2.24
N GLY A 354 -1.52 -24.87 -2.85
CA GLY A 354 -2.42 -25.01 -3.99
C GLY A 354 -3.91 -24.76 -3.68
N ARG A 355 -4.30 -24.73 -2.40
CA ARG A 355 -5.63 -24.36 -1.89
C ARG A 355 -5.52 -23.04 -1.13
N THR A 356 -5.75 -21.94 -1.82
CA THR A 356 -5.51 -20.58 -1.31
C THR A 356 -6.46 -19.57 -1.95
N ASN A 357 -6.44 -18.32 -1.49
CA ASN A 357 -7.15 -17.22 -2.14
C ASN A 357 -6.41 -16.78 -3.42
N TYR A 358 -6.67 -17.43 -4.56
CA TYR A 358 -6.04 -17.07 -5.84
C TYR A 358 -6.41 -15.66 -6.32
N TYR A 359 -7.60 -15.16 -5.97
CA TYR A 359 -7.99 -13.77 -6.26
C TYR A 359 -7.02 -12.79 -5.60
N GLY A 360 -6.79 -12.93 -4.29
CA GLY A 360 -5.82 -12.08 -3.59
C GLY A 360 -4.41 -12.27 -4.10
N LYS A 361 -3.97 -13.52 -4.28
CA LYS A 361 -2.64 -13.86 -4.82
C LYS A 361 -2.32 -13.08 -6.09
N TYR A 362 -3.17 -13.20 -7.11
CA TYR A 362 -2.89 -12.59 -8.41
C TYR A 362 -2.94 -11.07 -8.36
N ILE A 363 -3.80 -10.48 -7.51
CA ILE A 363 -3.82 -9.02 -7.33
C ILE A 363 -2.51 -8.55 -6.70
N HIS A 364 -2.07 -9.12 -5.58
CA HIS A 364 -0.77 -8.76 -4.96
C HIS A 364 0.40 -8.94 -5.93
N GLU A 365 0.44 -10.05 -6.68
CA GLU A 365 1.50 -10.31 -7.68
C GLU A 365 1.55 -9.23 -8.77
N GLN A 366 0.42 -8.58 -9.07
CA GLN A 366 0.31 -7.52 -10.09
C GLN A 366 0.30 -6.11 -9.52
N MET A 367 0.34 -5.91 -8.20
CA MET A 367 0.55 -4.59 -7.59
C MET A 367 2.04 -4.24 -7.59
N ALA A 368 2.37 -2.99 -7.93
CA ALA A 368 3.76 -2.55 -8.09
C ALA A 368 4.55 -2.56 -6.78
N ASP A 369 3.91 -2.22 -5.67
CA ASP A 369 4.45 -2.27 -4.30
C ASP A 369 4.19 -3.62 -3.60
N GLY A 370 3.51 -4.55 -4.28
CA GLY A 370 3.08 -5.84 -3.73
C GLY A 370 1.95 -5.75 -2.70
N LYS A 371 1.39 -4.55 -2.43
CA LYS A 371 0.31 -4.33 -1.46
C LYS A 371 -1.04 -4.27 -2.15
N ALA A 372 -2.05 -4.88 -1.54
CA ALA A 372 -3.40 -4.90 -2.05
C ALA A 372 -4.39 -5.02 -0.89
N TYR A 373 -5.60 -4.51 -1.03
CA TYR A 373 -6.68 -4.77 -0.10
C TYR A 373 -7.62 -5.80 -0.74
N ALA A 374 -7.15 -7.03 -0.90
CA ALA A 374 -7.86 -8.06 -1.65
C ALA A 374 -8.83 -8.90 -0.81
N PHE A 375 -8.77 -8.73 0.51
CA PHE A 375 -9.73 -9.24 1.48
C PHE A 375 -9.76 -8.33 2.72
N ALA A 376 -10.79 -8.45 3.55
CA ALA A 376 -11.10 -7.47 4.59
C ALA A 376 -10.02 -7.27 5.66
N PHE A 377 -9.11 -8.23 5.84
CA PHE A 377 -8.02 -8.16 6.84
C PHE A 377 -6.63 -8.31 6.22
N ASP A 378 -6.42 -7.76 5.01
CA ASP A 378 -5.09 -7.72 4.39
C ASP A 378 -4.11 -6.80 5.15
N ASP A 379 -4.64 -5.96 6.04
CA ASP A 379 -3.88 -5.09 6.96
C ASP A 379 -3.08 -5.87 8.01
N VAL A 380 -3.43 -7.15 8.25
CA VAL A 380 -2.58 -8.04 9.03
C VAL A 380 -1.22 -8.13 8.36
N GLU A 381 -0.15 -7.84 9.11
CA GLU A 381 1.23 -7.74 8.60
C GLU A 381 1.45 -6.61 7.57
N ASN A 382 0.60 -5.57 7.56
CA ASN A 382 0.76 -4.34 6.78
C ASN A 382 0.87 -4.60 5.26
N GLN A 383 0.02 -5.47 4.71
CA GLN A 383 0.04 -5.85 3.29
C GLN A 383 -1.04 -5.15 2.47
N GLU A 384 -1.87 -4.35 3.14
CA GLU A 384 -2.93 -3.58 2.54
C GLU A 384 -2.40 -2.38 1.74
N SER A 385 -3.11 -2.05 0.67
CA SER A 385 -2.88 -0.85 -0.13
C SER A 385 -3.53 0.37 0.51
N LEU A 386 -3.02 0.78 1.67
CA LEU A 386 -3.42 1.99 2.40
C LEU A 386 -2.22 2.89 2.67
N VAL A 387 -2.42 4.19 2.53
CA VAL A 387 -1.44 5.20 2.99
C VAL A 387 -2.08 6.15 4.00
N HIS A 388 -1.25 6.68 4.90
CA HIS A 388 -1.68 7.58 5.96
C HIS A 388 -0.63 8.65 6.26
N ASP A 389 -1.10 9.86 6.56
CA ASP A 389 -0.32 10.89 7.23
C ASP A 389 -1.19 11.67 8.21
N GLY A 390 -0.58 12.07 9.33
CA GLY A 390 -1.26 12.82 10.39
C GLY A 390 -1.48 14.31 10.06
N ASN A 391 -0.79 14.84 9.05
CA ASN A 391 -0.86 16.24 8.64
C ASN A 391 -0.81 16.39 7.11
N PRO A 392 -1.77 15.80 6.38
CA PRO A 392 -1.77 15.75 4.92
C PRO A 392 -2.03 17.15 4.34
N THR A 393 -1.35 17.48 3.25
CA THR A 393 -1.50 18.76 2.55
C THR A 393 -2.32 18.64 1.26
N GLU A 394 -2.34 17.45 0.66
CA GLU A 394 -3.05 17.13 -0.58
C GLU A 394 -3.36 15.62 -0.62
N ALA A 395 -4.44 15.24 -1.30
CA ALA A 395 -4.78 13.86 -1.63
C ALA A 395 -4.77 13.66 -3.15
N PHE A 396 -4.57 12.42 -3.59
CA PHE A 396 -4.50 12.06 -5.00
C PHE A 396 -5.38 10.85 -5.32
N MET A 397 -5.96 10.88 -6.51
CA MET A 397 -6.51 9.71 -7.18
C MET A 397 -6.06 9.75 -8.63
N GLN A 398 -5.48 8.67 -9.13
CA GLN A 398 -5.16 8.56 -10.55
C GLN A 398 -5.90 7.38 -11.15
N LEU A 399 -6.65 7.66 -12.21
CA LEU A 399 -7.32 6.64 -13.00
C LEU A 399 -6.31 6.08 -13.98
N ASP A 400 -5.93 4.82 -13.78
CA ASP A 400 -4.80 4.19 -14.46
C ASP A 400 -5.23 3.50 -15.76
N PRO A 401 -4.30 3.27 -16.70
CA PRO A 401 -4.61 2.61 -17.96
C PRO A 401 -4.94 1.13 -17.76
N PHE A 402 -5.81 0.60 -18.62
CA PHE A 402 -6.19 -0.83 -18.60
C PHE A 402 -5.12 -1.75 -19.23
N ALA A 403 -4.20 -1.17 -20.00
CA ALA A 403 -3.11 -1.87 -20.69
C ALA A 403 -1.86 -0.98 -20.71
N GLY A 404 -0.69 -1.58 -20.85
CA GLY A 404 0.57 -0.87 -20.73
C GLY A 404 0.90 -0.50 -19.28
N ALA A 405 1.83 0.44 -19.12
CA ALA A 405 2.34 0.85 -17.82
C ALA A 405 1.59 2.06 -17.27
N ALA A 406 1.17 1.99 -16.00
CA ALA A 406 0.75 3.15 -15.24
C ALA A 406 1.95 4.02 -14.83
N THR A 407 1.73 5.32 -14.63
CA THR A 407 2.72 6.23 -14.05
C THR A 407 2.45 6.42 -12.56
N PRO A 408 3.46 6.43 -11.67
CA PRO A 408 3.23 6.71 -10.25
C PRO A 408 2.62 8.09 -10.01
N ILE A 409 1.72 8.23 -9.03
CA ILE A 409 1.32 9.55 -8.51
C ILE A 409 2.58 10.31 -8.08
N GLY A 410 2.75 11.52 -8.59
CA GLY A 410 3.92 12.34 -8.26
C GLY A 410 5.18 12.01 -9.06
N GLY A 411 5.18 10.94 -9.86
CA GLY A 411 6.07 10.87 -11.02
C GLY A 411 5.65 11.94 -12.01
N GLU A 412 6.60 12.68 -12.58
CA GLU A 412 6.29 13.82 -13.46
C GLU A 412 5.31 13.41 -14.58
N GLY A 413 4.07 13.85 -14.39
CA GLY A 413 2.89 13.53 -15.18
C GLY A 413 1.70 14.26 -14.58
N GLY A 414 1.68 15.59 -14.69
CA GLY A 414 0.52 16.40 -14.28
C GLY A 414 0.80 17.88 -14.12
N ASP A 415 0.70 18.61 -15.23
CA ASP A 415 0.75 20.07 -15.34
C ASP A 415 -0.18 20.84 -14.40
N GLY A 416 0.31 22.00 -13.98
CA GLY A 416 -0.48 23.04 -13.32
C GLY A 416 0.05 24.45 -13.59
N GLY A 417 0.37 24.79 -14.85
CA GLY A 417 0.71 26.18 -15.21
C GLY A 417 1.13 26.34 -16.66
N GLY A 418 0.16 26.67 -17.53
CA GLY A 418 0.35 26.77 -18.97
C GLY A 418 1.49 27.68 -19.44
N GLY A 419 2.20 27.21 -20.46
CA GLY A 419 3.21 27.93 -21.21
C GLY A 419 3.76 27.04 -22.31
N ASP A 420 3.15 27.13 -23.48
CA ASP A 420 3.58 26.57 -24.77
C ASP A 420 5.04 26.94 -25.07
N ASP A 421 5.95 25.94 -25.06
CA ASP A 421 7.14 25.94 -25.93
C ASP A 421 7.68 24.50 -26.12
N GLY A 422 7.41 23.92 -27.29
CA GLY A 422 7.62 22.50 -27.63
C GLY A 422 9.07 22.02 -27.62
N THR A 423 9.60 21.67 -26.46
CA THR A 423 10.89 20.98 -26.31
C THR A 423 10.67 19.49 -25.93
N PRO A 424 11.32 18.51 -26.56
CA PRO A 424 11.14 17.09 -26.23
C PRO A 424 11.63 16.76 -24.81
N PRO A 425 11.10 15.71 -24.15
CA PRO A 425 11.42 15.38 -22.76
C PRO A 425 12.91 15.07 -22.56
N ASP A 426 13.47 15.66 -21.49
CA ASP A 426 14.86 15.54 -21.04
C ASP A 426 15.20 14.09 -20.63
N THR A 427 16.30 13.56 -21.17
CA THR A 427 16.74 12.17 -21.08
C THR A 427 17.87 11.97 -20.06
N SER A 428 17.86 12.64 -18.89
CA SER A 428 18.92 12.51 -17.88
C SER A 428 18.45 11.92 -16.54
N LEU A 429 19.35 11.18 -15.86
CA LEU A 429 19.13 10.72 -14.48
C LEU A 429 19.10 11.96 -13.56
N PRO A 430 18.12 12.16 -12.67
CA PRO A 430 18.15 13.30 -11.76
C PRO A 430 19.39 13.26 -10.84
N GLU A 431 19.98 14.43 -10.51
CA GLU A 431 20.90 14.52 -9.37
C GLU A 431 20.13 14.24 -8.08
N GLY A 432 20.72 13.51 -7.14
CA GLY A 432 20.06 13.20 -5.88
C GLY A 432 20.46 11.86 -5.27
N THR A 433 19.83 11.53 -4.14
CA THR A 433 20.02 10.27 -3.42
C THR A 433 18.80 9.40 -3.64
N GLY A 434 19.03 8.13 -3.95
CA GLY A 434 18.01 7.23 -4.44
C GLY A 434 18.48 5.78 -4.51
N THR A 435 17.53 4.89 -4.74
CA THR A 435 17.78 3.51 -5.11
C THR A 435 18.03 3.43 -6.61
N VAL A 436 19.09 2.73 -7.04
CA VAL A 436 19.26 2.37 -8.46
C VAL A 436 18.66 0.98 -8.67
N LEU A 437 17.70 0.86 -9.58
CA LEU A 437 16.95 -0.37 -9.84
C LEU A 437 17.36 -0.96 -11.19
N ALA A 438 17.57 -2.28 -11.24
CA ALA A 438 17.63 -3.06 -12.46
C ALA A 438 16.22 -3.19 -13.07
N ALA A 439 16.13 -3.64 -14.33
CA ALA A 439 14.88 -3.75 -15.06
C ALA A 439 13.79 -4.62 -14.39
N ASN A 440 14.18 -5.59 -13.55
CA ASN A 440 13.26 -6.44 -12.80
C ASN A 440 12.92 -5.91 -11.40
N GLY A 441 13.34 -4.68 -11.06
CA GLY A 441 13.08 -4.04 -9.77
C GLY A 441 14.07 -4.40 -8.65
N MET A 442 15.13 -5.15 -8.94
CA MET A 442 16.19 -5.41 -7.96
C MET A 442 17.10 -4.21 -7.77
N CYS A 443 17.64 -4.05 -6.57
CA CYS A 443 18.46 -2.91 -6.17
C CYS A 443 19.94 -3.13 -6.52
N LEU A 444 20.59 -2.09 -7.04
CA LEU A 444 22.05 -1.97 -7.06
C LEU A 444 22.57 -1.96 -5.62
N ASP A 445 23.47 -2.88 -5.31
CA ASP A 445 23.81 -3.22 -3.94
C ASP A 445 25.32 -3.32 -3.74
N VAL A 446 25.81 -2.70 -2.65
CA VAL A 446 27.13 -2.97 -2.11
C VAL A 446 27.06 -4.26 -1.29
N PRO A 447 27.68 -5.38 -1.73
CA PRO A 447 27.54 -6.66 -1.06
C PRO A 447 27.89 -6.58 0.41
N TRP A 448 26.94 -7.01 1.25
CA TRP A 448 27.09 -7.07 2.71
C TRP A 448 27.40 -5.72 3.38
N ALA A 449 27.09 -4.60 2.70
CA ALA A 449 27.49 -3.25 3.09
C ALA A 449 29.02 -3.09 3.31
N ASP A 450 29.84 -3.98 2.70
CA ASP A 450 31.28 -3.93 2.83
C ASP A 450 31.87 -2.82 1.95
N ALA A 451 32.25 -1.71 2.61
CA ALA A 451 32.80 -0.51 1.97
C ALA A 451 34.31 -0.63 1.60
N SER A 452 34.87 -1.85 1.62
CA SER A 452 36.25 -2.12 1.21
C SER A 452 36.46 -1.84 -0.29
N ASP A 453 37.58 -1.20 -0.61
CA ASP A 453 37.96 -0.93 -2.00
C ASP A 453 38.12 -2.25 -2.78
N GLY A 454 37.46 -2.33 -3.93
CA GLY A 454 37.49 -3.50 -4.81
C GLY A 454 36.33 -4.47 -4.62
N ASN A 455 35.38 -4.18 -3.73
CA ASN A 455 34.19 -5.02 -3.55
C ASN A 455 33.31 -4.98 -4.83
N PRO A 456 33.07 -6.12 -5.52
CA PRO A 456 32.30 -6.12 -6.77
C PRO A 456 30.81 -5.87 -6.52
N ILE A 457 30.26 -4.84 -7.17
CA ILE A 457 28.86 -4.44 -7.05
C ILE A 457 27.95 -5.52 -7.60
N GLN A 458 26.78 -5.66 -6.99
CA GLN A 458 25.79 -6.67 -7.34
C GLN A 458 24.38 -6.10 -7.43
N ILE A 459 23.43 -6.94 -7.82
CA ILE A 459 22.00 -6.69 -7.62
C ILE A 459 21.44 -7.65 -6.56
N VAL A 460 20.58 -7.14 -5.68
CA VAL A 460 19.88 -7.91 -4.64
C VAL A 460 18.47 -7.37 -4.49
N HIS A 461 17.55 -8.20 -3.99
CA HIS A 461 16.25 -7.73 -3.52
C HIS A 461 16.39 -6.48 -2.65
N CYS A 462 15.49 -5.53 -2.89
CA CYS A 462 15.50 -4.26 -2.22
C CYS A 462 15.15 -4.43 -0.73
N SER A 463 16.02 -3.94 0.12
CA SER A 463 15.93 -4.00 1.58
C SER A 463 15.86 -2.61 2.22
N GLY A 464 16.03 -1.55 1.42
CA GLY A 464 15.96 -0.15 1.87
C GLY A 464 17.14 0.29 2.76
N ASN A 465 18.19 -0.53 2.88
CA ASN A 465 19.35 -0.20 3.71
C ASN A 465 20.39 0.64 2.94
N ALA A 466 21.34 1.24 3.66
CA ALA A 466 22.33 2.17 3.11
C ALA A 466 23.26 1.58 2.03
N ALA A 467 23.38 0.25 1.93
CA ALA A 467 24.14 -0.42 0.86
C ALA A 467 23.45 -0.35 -0.51
N GLN A 468 22.16 -0.02 -0.53
CA GLN A 468 21.32 0.11 -1.73
C GLN A 468 20.90 1.57 -1.99
N THR A 469 21.36 2.49 -1.14
CA THR A 469 21.17 3.93 -1.29
C THR A 469 22.36 4.54 -2.00
N TRP A 470 22.14 5.02 -3.21
CA TRP A 470 23.14 5.62 -4.08
C TRP A 470 22.85 7.12 -4.26
N THR A 471 23.90 7.93 -4.27
CA THR A 471 23.83 9.36 -4.57
C THR A 471 24.50 9.62 -5.90
N ARG A 472 23.75 10.21 -6.84
CA ARG A 472 24.30 10.80 -8.05
C ARG A 472 24.59 12.28 -7.83
N SER A 473 25.84 12.69 -8.05
CA SER A 473 26.28 14.08 -8.07
C SER A 473 27.17 14.31 -9.29
N GLY A 474 26.71 15.10 -10.25
CA GLY A 474 27.30 15.19 -11.58
C GLY A 474 27.44 13.81 -12.25
N ASP A 475 28.66 13.49 -12.68
CA ASP A 475 29.00 12.21 -13.32
C ASP A 475 29.36 11.10 -12.31
N THR A 476 29.25 11.37 -11.00
CA THR A 476 29.62 10.39 -9.97
C THR A 476 28.38 9.73 -9.39
N VAL A 477 28.40 8.39 -9.29
CA VAL A 477 27.42 7.58 -8.57
C VAL A 477 28.11 6.98 -7.37
N SER A 478 27.59 7.18 -6.16
CA SER A 478 28.29 6.85 -4.92
C SER A 478 27.38 6.23 -3.85
N ALA A 479 27.91 5.31 -3.05
CA ALA A 479 27.24 4.70 -1.90
C ALA A 479 28.25 4.48 -0.78
N LEU A 480 27.80 4.55 0.47
CA LEU A 480 28.65 4.35 1.66
C LEU A 480 29.95 5.20 1.66
N GLY A 481 29.90 6.39 1.06
CA GLY A 481 31.05 7.30 0.94
C GLY A 481 32.10 6.90 -0.12
N LYS A 482 31.76 5.98 -1.03
CA LYS A 482 32.62 5.44 -2.09
C LYS A 482 31.92 5.50 -3.44
N CYS A 483 32.67 5.35 -4.52
CA CYS A 483 32.19 5.55 -5.89
C CYS A 483 32.00 4.23 -6.64
N LEU A 484 31.00 4.19 -7.53
CA LEU A 484 30.81 3.16 -8.54
C LEU A 484 31.95 3.26 -9.57
N ASP A 485 32.77 2.22 -9.67
CA ASP A 485 34.08 2.27 -10.33
C ASP A 485 34.25 1.10 -11.30
N VAL A 486 34.76 1.36 -12.50
CA VAL A 486 35.21 0.30 -13.41
C VAL A 486 36.62 -0.13 -13.02
N ALA A 487 36.77 -1.39 -12.61
CA ALA A 487 38.01 -1.90 -12.03
C ALA A 487 39.24 -1.64 -12.92
N GLY A 488 40.22 -0.92 -12.36
CA GLY A 488 41.47 -0.57 -13.05
C GLY A 488 41.28 0.36 -14.26
N GLY A 489 40.11 0.98 -14.43
CA GLY A 489 39.78 1.79 -15.60
C GLY A 489 39.68 0.99 -16.89
N GLY A 490 39.29 -0.30 -16.80
CA GLY A 490 39.12 -1.18 -17.95
C GLY A 490 38.13 -0.62 -18.98
N THR A 491 38.35 -0.95 -20.26
CA THR A 491 37.51 -0.48 -21.39
C THR A 491 36.97 -1.62 -22.26
N ALA A 492 37.30 -2.87 -21.94
CA ALA A 492 36.80 -4.05 -22.63
C ALA A 492 35.46 -4.54 -22.04
N ASP A 493 34.67 -5.27 -22.83
CA ASP A 493 33.50 -5.98 -22.32
C ASP A 493 33.93 -6.97 -21.22
N GLY A 494 33.15 -7.05 -20.15
CA GLY A 494 33.45 -7.91 -19.01
C GLY A 494 34.36 -7.28 -17.95
N ALA A 495 34.78 -6.01 -18.11
CA ALA A 495 35.50 -5.33 -17.04
C ALA A 495 34.56 -5.13 -15.83
N THR A 496 34.98 -5.61 -14.66
CA THR A 496 34.17 -5.62 -13.43
C THR A 496 33.85 -4.21 -12.95
N VAL A 497 32.62 -4.03 -12.46
CA VAL A 497 32.21 -2.82 -11.73
C VAL A 497 32.27 -3.09 -10.22
N GLN A 498 32.93 -2.20 -9.49
CA GLN A 498 33.30 -2.36 -8.08
C GLN A 498 33.02 -1.07 -7.29
N LEU A 499 33.06 -1.18 -5.97
CA LEU A 499 33.12 -0.04 -5.07
C LEU A 499 34.58 0.40 -4.89
N TRP A 500 34.87 1.69 -5.04
CA TRP A 500 36.22 2.20 -4.85
C TRP A 500 36.25 3.59 -4.23
N THR A 501 37.35 3.93 -3.54
CA THR A 501 37.61 5.28 -3.05
C THR A 501 37.46 6.30 -4.18
N CYS A 502 36.60 7.30 -4.00
CA CYS A 502 36.39 8.35 -4.98
C CYS A 502 37.72 9.08 -5.27
N ASN A 503 38.16 9.04 -6.53
CA ASN A 503 39.46 9.53 -7.00
C ASN A 503 39.34 10.47 -8.22
N GLY A 504 38.13 10.70 -8.74
CA GLY A 504 37.86 11.65 -9.80
C GLY A 504 38.36 11.23 -11.19
N THR A 505 38.73 9.96 -11.37
CA THR A 505 39.14 9.42 -12.68
C THR A 505 37.93 9.06 -13.55
N GLY A 506 38.15 8.90 -14.86
CA GLY A 506 37.09 8.49 -15.80
C GLY A 506 36.52 7.09 -15.53
N ALA A 507 37.18 6.27 -14.70
CA ALA A 507 36.67 4.99 -14.23
C ALA A 507 35.43 5.14 -13.32
N GLN A 508 35.25 6.32 -12.72
CA GLN A 508 34.16 6.64 -11.79
C GLN A 508 33.12 7.59 -12.37
N ALA A 509 33.29 7.94 -13.65
CA ALA A 509 32.36 8.78 -14.39
C ALA A 509 31.26 7.91 -15.02
N TRP A 510 30.02 8.33 -14.85
CA TRP A 510 28.82 7.70 -15.37
C TRP A 510 27.88 8.77 -15.91
N THR A 511 27.56 8.64 -17.19
CA THR A 511 26.50 9.39 -17.85
C THR A 511 25.26 8.51 -17.96
N TYR A 512 24.11 9.12 -18.18
CA TYR A 512 22.87 8.38 -18.34
C TYR A 512 22.20 8.71 -19.66
N ASP A 513 21.88 7.67 -20.40
CA ASP A 513 20.98 7.76 -21.54
C ASP A 513 19.57 7.40 -21.06
N GLY A 514 18.73 8.40 -20.83
CA GLY A 514 17.36 8.20 -20.35
C GLY A 514 16.40 7.62 -21.38
N ALA A 515 16.71 7.72 -22.68
CA ALA A 515 15.90 7.07 -23.71
C ALA A 515 16.14 5.56 -23.71
N ALA A 516 17.39 5.12 -23.53
CA ALA A 516 17.76 3.71 -23.47
C ALA A 516 17.76 3.13 -22.04
N ARG A 517 17.68 3.98 -21.02
CA ARG A 517 17.85 3.65 -19.59
C ARG A 517 19.22 3.08 -19.26
N HIS A 518 20.27 3.60 -19.87
CA HIS A 518 21.63 3.08 -19.68
C HIS A 518 22.47 3.99 -18.79
N LEU A 519 23.16 3.39 -17.81
CA LEU A 519 24.31 4.00 -17.15
C LEU A 519 25.56 3.74 -18.00
N VAL A 520 26.09 4.76 -18.66
CA VAL A 520 27.20 4.66 -19.60
C VAL A 520 28.47 5.23 -18.97
N ASN A 521 29.54 4.45 -18.92
CA ASN A 521 30.86 4.95 -18.53
C ASN A 521 31.52 5.66 -19.72
N PRO A 522 31.72 7.00 -19.69
CA PRO A 522 32.20 7.75 -20.87
C PRO A 522 33.62 7.39 -21.30
N GLN A 523 34.48 6.93 -20.37
CA GLN A 523 35.84 6.50 -20.68
C GLN A 523 35.88 5.26 -21.58
N SER A 524 34.97 4.31 -21.37
CA SER A 524 34.88 3.06 -22.14
C SER A 524 33.85 3.12 -23.28
N GLY A 525 32.86 4.02 -23.18
CA GLY A 525 31.70 4.05 -24.07
C GLY A 525 30.76 2.86 -23.88
N LYS A 526 30.83 2.18 -22.73
CA LYS A 526 30.09 0.95 -22.42
C LYS A 526 29.09 1.15 -21.30
N CYS A 527 28.08 0.30 -21.28
CA CYS A 527 26.96 0.36 -20.36
C CYS A 527 27.20 -0.55 -19.15
N LEU A 528 26.75 -0.11 -17.98
CA LEU A 528 26.63 -0.95 -16.80
C LEU A 528 25.67 -2.11 -17.11
N ALA A 529 26.12 -3.33 -16.89
CA ALA A 529 25.41 -4.53 -17.26
C ALA A 529 25.46 -5.59 -16.15
N VAL A 530 24.36 -6.30 -15.97
CA VAL A 530 24.33 -7.52 -15.14
C VAL A 530 25.04 -8.65 -15.89
N ILE A 531 26.05 -9.27 -15.26
CA ILE A 531 26.84 -10.34 -15.89
C ILE A 531 25.90 -11.47 -16.35
N ASP A 532 26.14 -11.97 -17.57
CA ASP A 532 25.37 -13.04 -18.23
C ASP A 532 23.86 -12.76 -18.39
N GLY A 533 23.39 -11.54 -18.11
CA GLY A 533 21.98 -11.17 -18.12
C GLY A 533 21.12 -11.84 -17.05
N ALA A 534 21.74 -12.48 -16.05
CA ALA A 534 21.04 -13.22 -15.00
C ALA A 534 20.51 -12.27 -13.92
N LEU A 535 19.27 -11.79 -14.07
CA LEU A 535 18.62 -10.89 -13.12
C LEU A 535 18.16 -11.62 -11.84
N GLN A 536 19.12 -12.00 -10.97
CA GLN A 536 18.90 -12.74 -9.72
C GLN A 536 19.81 -12.22 -8.59
N ASP A 537 19.49 -12.58 -7.34
CA ASP A 537 20.23 -12.15 -6.15
C ASP A 537 21.72 -12.48 -6.23
N GLY A 538 22.53 -11.48 -5.86
CA GLY A 538 23.98 -11.59 -5.78
C GLY A 538 24.70 -11.55 -7.13
N GLN A 539 23.96 -11.36 -8.24
CA GLN A 539 24.58 -11.28 -9.55
C GLN A 539 25.45 -10.02 -9.66
N LYS A 540 26.71 -10.21 -10.09
CA LYS A 540 27.70 -9.13 -10.22
C LYS A 540 27.53 -8.32 -11.50
N LEU A 541 28.12 -7.14 -11.51
CA LEU A 541 28.06 -6.20 -12.62
C LEU A 541 29.39 -6.05 -13.35
N GLU A 542 29.28 -5.74 -14.63
CA GLU A 542 30.38 -5.43 -15.53
C GLU A 542 30.02 -4.23 -16.42
N ILE A 543 30.99 -3.70 -17.17
CA ILE A 543 30.69 -2.89 -18.35
C ILE A 543 30.63 -3.77 -19.60
N ARG A 544 29.64 -3.52 -20.45
CA ARG A 544 29.46 -4.22 -21.72
C ARG A 544 29.00 -3.26 -22.81
N THR A 545 29.28 -3.60 -24.07
CA THR A 545 28.77 -2.92 -25.25
C THR A 545 27.27 -2.66 -25.08
N CYS A 546 26.87 -1.41 -25.22
CA CYS A 546 25.48 -0.98 -25.05
C CYS A 546 24.58 -1.64 -26.09
N GLY A 547 23.52 -2.31 -25.62
CA GLY A 547 22.52 -3.02 -26.42
C GLY A 547 21.11 -2.59 -26.04
N SER A 548 20.10 -3.40 -26.35
CA SER A 548 18.69 -3.14 -25.95
C SER A 548 18.18 -4.16 -24.92
N GLY A 549 19.10 -4.90 -24.30
CA GLY A 549 18.80 -5.94 -23.33
C GLY A 549 18.39 -5.36 -21.98
N THR A 550 17.49 -6.05 -21.27
CA THR A 550 17.01 -5.60 -19.95
C THR A 550 18.10 -5.64 -18.89
N GLU A 551 19.17 -6.40 -19.11
CA GLU A 551 20.35 -6.49 -18.25
C GLU A 551 21.19 -5.20 -18.20
N GLN A 552 20.91 -4.23 -19.06
CA GLN A 552 21.58 -2.92 -19.09
C GLN A 552 20.65 -1.75 -18.75
N SER A 553 19.39 -2.03 -18.42
CA SER A 553 18.37 -1.02 -18.15
C SER A 553 18.31 -0.71 -16.65
N TRP A 554 18.57 0.54 -16.30
CA TRP A 554 18.63 1.05 -14.93
C TRP A 554 17.69 2.22 -14.72
N THR A 555 16.99 2.26 -13.59
CA THR A 555 16.19 3.42 -13.16
C THR A 555 16.64 3.89 -11.78
N PHE A 556 16.36 5.14 -11.42
CA PHE A 556 16.73 5.71 -10.12
C PHE A 556 15.46 6.16 -9.42
N GLY A 557 15.12 5.51 -8.31
CA GLY A 557 14.00 5.89 -7.44
C GLY A 557 14.51 6.81 -6.34
N ALA A 558 13.87 7.96 -6.12
CA ALA A 558 14.22 8.83 -4.99
C ALA A 558 13.98 8.11 -3.64
N VAL A 559 14.84 8.36 -2.64
CA VAL A 559 14.61 7.91 -1.24
C VAL A 559 13.65 8.84 -0.54
#